data_AF-A0A8J2EHW8-F1
#
_entry.id   AF-A0A8J2EHW8-F1
#
_cell.length_a   1.000
_cell.length_b   1.000
_cell.length_c   1.000
_cell.angle_alpha   90.00
_cell.angle_beta   90.00
_cell.angle_gamma   90.00
#
_symmetry.space_group_name_H-M   'P 1'
#
loop_
_entity.id
_entity.type
_entity.pdbx_description
1 polymer ?
#
loop_
_entity_poly.entity_id
_entity_poly.type
_entity_poly.pdbx_seq_one_letter_code
_entity_poly.pdbx_strand_id
1 'polypeptide(L)'
;MSLITALQNLVNTIAVSFDVLKQGSVNINQCQRCNHTCLDTIKYFNTILQDPQTTVQVRRSIQAHIANLNWYAVQFLRLGVVVGGDPNPRRIKCQDLENAFTNNIKTGCIINLTHTDPSAFFEDSRGIVIEKVDTMLREVAGLKVSVEWFCKFKN
;
A
#
# COMPACT_ATOMS: atom_id res chain seq x y z
N MET A 1 -3.73 -10.93 23.70
CA MET A 1 -3.63 -10.78 22.24
C MET A 1 -2.85 -9.50 21.97
N SER A 2 -1.78 -9.54 21.17
CA SER A 2 -0.98 -8.32 20.90
C SER A 2 -1.68 -7.42 19.88
N LEU A 3 -1.43 -6.09 19.93
CA LEU A 3 -1.96 -5.14 18.92
C LEU A 3 -1.56 -5.56 17.50
N ILE A 4 -0.31 -5.99 17.31
CA ILE A 4 0.19 -6.48 16.00
C ILE A 4 -0.64 -7.66 15.49
N THR A 5 -0.99 -8.62 16.37
CA THR A 5 -1.84 -9.75 16.02
C THR A 5 -3.23 -9.30 15.58
N ALA A 6 -3.82 -8.31 16.26
CA ALA A 6 -5.12 -7.77 15.90
C ALA A 6 -5.09 -7.05 14.52
N LEU A 7 -4.05 -6.25 14.27
CA LEU A 7 -3.83 -5.57 12.99
C LEU A 7 -3.66 -6.58 11.84
N GLN A 8 -2.90 -7.64 12.06
CA GLN A 8 -2.72 -8.72 11.09
C GLN A 8 -4.05 -9.42 10.77
N ASN A 9 -4.89 -9.69 11.78
CA ASN A 9 -6.19 -10.34 11.58
C ASN A 9 -7.14 -9.51 10.71
N LEU A 10 -7.13 -8.18 10.86
CA LEU A 10 -7.87 -7.25 10.01
C LEU A 10 -7.45 -7.37 8.54
N VAL A 11 -6.15 -7.34 8.27
CA VAL A 11 -5.64 -7.49 6.89
C VAL A 11 -5.92 -8.88 6.32
N ASN A 12 -5.81 -9.93 7.15
CA ASN A 12 -6.13 -11.30 6.73
C ASN A 12 -7.60 -11.45 6.33
N THR A 13 -8.52 -10.78 7.02
CA THR A 13 -9.95 -10.81 6.68
C THR A 13 -10.21 -10.21 5.29
N ILE A 14 -9.48 -9.14 4.96
CA ILE A 14 -9.54 -8.51 3.64
C ILE A 14 -8.93 -9.41 2.56
N ALA A 15 -7.81 -10.08 2.87
CA ALA A 15 -7.20 -11.05 1.96
C ALA A 15 -8.14 -12.20 1.62
N VAL A 16 -8.79 -12.80 2.63
CA VAL A 16 -9.79 -13.87 2.44
C VAL A 16 -10.95 -13.38 1.59
N SER A 17 -11.45 -12.17 1.85
CA SER A 17 -12.54 -11.57 1.07
C SER A 17 -12.17 -11.39 -0.40
N PHE A 18 -10.92 -11.00 -0.67
CA PHE A 18 -10.39 -10.88 -2.02
C PHE A 18 -10.34 -12.23 -2.74
N ASP A 19 -9.83 -13.27 -2.09
CA ASP A 19 -9.73 -14.60 -2.70
C ASP A 19 -11.11 -15.21 -3.01
N VAL A 20 -12.10 -15.02 -2.12
CA VAL A 20 -13.49 -15.43 -2.35
C VAL A 20 -14.09 -14.72 -3.56
N LEU A 21 -13.95 -13.38 -3.63
CA LEU A 21 -14.51 -12.59 -4.73
C LEU A 21 -13.82 -12.86 -6.07
N LYS A 22 -12.55 -13.20 -6.06
CA LYS A 22 -11.78 -13.57 -7.25
C LYS A 22 -12.22 -14.91 -7.85
N GLN A 23 -12.67 -15.86 -7.02
CA GLN A 23 -13.08 -17.20 -7.44
C GLN A 23 -14.58 -17.30 -7.79
N GLY A 24 -15.41 -16.39 -7.28
CA GLY A 24 -16.84 -16.33 -7.53
C GLY A 24 -17.24 -15.48 -8.73
N SER A 25 -18.56 -15.32 -8.92
CA SER A 25 -19.08 -14.30 -9.83
C SER A 25 -18.79 -12.90 -9.26
N VAL A 26 -18.14 -12.06 -10.06
CA VAL A 26 -17.76 -10.71 -9.66
C VAL A 26 -19.01 -9.89 -9.35
N ASN A 27 -19.18 -9.56 -8.07
CA ASN A 27 -20.19 -8.62 -7.61
C ASN A 27 -19.55 -7.24 -7.40
N ILE A 28 -19.87 -6.30 -8.29
CA ILE A 28 -19.31 -4.94 -8.29
C ILE A 28 -19.56 -4.22 -6.96
N ASN A 29 -20.78 -4.35 -6.40
CA ASN A 29 -21.14 -3.72 -5.13
C ASN A 29 -20.31 -4.28 -3.96
N GLN A 30 -20.04 -5.59 -3.96
CA GLN A 30 -19.17 -6.21 -2.96
C GLN A 30 -17.72 -5.75 -3.12
N CYS A 31 -17.21 -5.65 -4.35
CA CYS A 31 -15.87 -5.13 -4.63
C CYS A 31 -15.72 -3.68 -4.13
N GLN A 32 -16.71 -2.82 -4.40
CA GLN A 32 -16.73 -1.44 -3.92
C GLN A 32 -16.76 -1.36 -2.39
N ARG A 33 -17.56 -2.21 -1.73
CA ARG A 33 -17.61 -2.28 -0.27
C ARG A 33 -16.27 -2.70 0.33
N CYS A 34 -15.64 -3.74 -0.21
CA CYS A 34 -14.31 -4.18 0.23
C CYS A 34 -13.23 -3.11 0.00
N ASN A 35 -13.27 -2.40 -1.13
CA ASN A 35 -12.41 -1.25 -1.38
C ASN A 35 -12.62 -0.16 -0.30
N HIS A 36 -13.86 0.18 0.03
CA HIS A 36 -14.16 1.15 1.08
C HIS A 36 -13.61 0.70 2.45
N THR A 37 -13.80 -0.57 2.80
CA THR A 37 -13.22 -1.16 4.02
C THR A 37 -11.69 -1.05 4.06
N CYS A 38 -11.00 -1.25 2.93
CA CYS A 38 -9.55 -1.05 2.85
C CYS A 38 -9.17 0.40 3.18
N LEU A 39 -9.86 1.38 2.55
CA LEU A 39 -9.59 2.79 2.73
C LEU A 39 -9.87 3.26 4.17
N ASP A 40 -10.95 2.80 4.79
CA ASP A 40 -11.25 3.14 6.18
C ASP A 40 -10.28 2.49 7.16
N THR A 41 -9.83 1.27 6.89
CA THR A 41 -8.78 0.62 7.68
C THR A 41 -7.46 1.38 7.56
N ILE A 42 -7.10 1.88 6.37
CA ILE A 42 -5.93 2.75 6.17
C ILE A 42 -6.06 4.04 6.98
N LYS A 43 -7.24 4.69 6.99
CA LYS A 43 -7.47 5.90 7.80
C LYS A 43 -7.26 5.60 9.28
N TYR A 44 -7.83 4.52 9.79
CA TYR A 44 -7.64 4.09 11.18
C TYR A 44 -6.16 3.83 11.49
N PHE A 45 -5.44 3.15 10.60
CA PHE A 45 -4.00 2.90 10.76
C PHE A 45 -3.18 4.20 10.78
N ASN A 46 -3.53 5.19 9.95
CA ASN A 46 -2.90 6.50 10.00
C ASN A 46 -3.14 7.21 11.34
N THR A 47 -4.31 7.06 11.97
CA THR A 47 -4.51 7.63 13.32
C THR A 47 -3.58 7.03 14.36
N ILE A 48 -3.24 5.73 14.25
CA ILE A 48 -2.28 5.08 15.16
C ILE A 48 -0.86 5.58 14.86
N LEU A 49 -0.52 5.82 13.59
CA LEU A 49 0.79 6.39 13.21
C LEU A 49 0.97 7.83 13.72
N GLN A 50 -0.11 8.57 13.94
CA GLN A 50 -0.06 9.91 14.50
C GLN A 50 0.11 9.93 16.03
N ASP A 51 -0.17 8.83 16.73
CA ASP A 51 0.01 8.73 18.19
C ASP A 51 1.52 8.69 18.56
N PRO A 52 2.05 9.69 19.30
CA PRO A 52 3.44 9.74 19.71
C PRO A 52 3.90 8.54 20.55
N GLN A 53 2.97 7.84 21.23
CA GLN A 53 3.27 6.67 22.06
C GLN A 53 3.42 5.38 21.25
N THR A 54 3.04 5.39 19.96
CA THR A 54 3.19 4.22 19.10
C THR A 54 4.66 3.89 18.88
N THR A 55 5.05 2.68 19.27
CA THR A 55 6.44 2.20 19.12
C THR A 55 6.85 2.07 17.65
N VAL A 56 8.16 2.19 17.37
CA VAL A 56 8.71 2.04 16.01
C VAL A 56 8.35 0.69 15.40
N GLN A 57 8.32 -0.39 16.20
CA GLN A 57 7.95 -1.72 15.72
C GLN A 57 6.48 -1.76 15.26
N VAL A 58 5.57 -1.16 16.01
CA VAL A 58 4.16 -1.07 15.63
C VAL A 58 3.99 -0.17 14.40
N ARG A 59 4.70 0.96 14.33
CA ARG A 59 4.68 1.87 13.17
C ARG A 59 5.08 1.15 11.88
N ARG A 60 6.20 0.42 11.88
CA ARG A 60 6.64 -0.38 10.73
C ARG A 60 5.64 -1.45 10.33
N SER A 61 5.08 -2.16 11.31
CA SER A 61 4.03 -3.16 11.07
C SER A 61 2.81 -2.53 10.38
N ILE A 62 2.34 -1.39 10.89
CA ILE A 62 1.22 -0.65 10.33
C ILE A 62 1.52 -0.16 8.91
N GLN A 63 2.71 0.38 8.64
CA GLN A 63 3.12 0.81 7.30
C GLN A 63 3.08 -0.34 6.28
N ALA A 64 3.59 -1.52 6.65
CA ALA A 64 3.51 -2.71 5.81
C ALA A 64 2.05 -3.14 5.55
N HIS A 65 1.19 -3.05 6.57
CA HIS A 65 -0.22 -3.32 6.40
C HIS A 65 -0.94 -2.28 5.54
N ILE A 66 -0.62 -0.99 5.66
CA ILE A 66 -1.15 0.07 4.79
C ILE A 66 -0.78 -0.20 3.33
N ALA A 67 0.46 -0.62 3.04
CA ALA A 67 0.87 -0.96 1.68
C ALA A 67 0.05 -2.15 1.12
N ASN A 68 -0.16 -3.19 1.93
CA ASN A 68 -1.02 -4.32 1.56
C ASN A 68 -2.48 -3.90 1.32
N LEU A 69 -3.04 -3.05 2.19
CA LEU A 69 -4.41 -2.54 2.04
C LEU A 69 -4.56 -1.67 0.80
N ASN A 70 -3.55 -0.85 0.47
CA ASN A 70 -3.53 -0.07 -0.76
C ASN A 70 -3.49 -0.97 -1.99
N TRP A 71 -2.74 -2.07 -1.94
CA TRP A 71 -2.76 -3.08 -2.99
C TRP A 71 -4.16 -3.67 -3.15
N TYR A 72 -4.76 -4.19 -2.06
CA TYR A 72 -6.10 -4.78 -2.10
C TYR A 72 -7.17 -3.80 -2.59
N ALA A 73 -7.14 -2.54 -2.14
CA ALA A 73 -8.05 -1.50 -2.61
C ALA A 73 -8.03 -1.37 -4.14
N VAL A 74 -6.83 -1.29 -4.74
CA VAL A 74 -6.67 -1.24 -6.20
C VAL A 74 -7.16 -2.53 -6.85
N GLN A 75 -6.86 -3.70 -6.28
CA GLN A 75 -7.29 -4.96 -6.88
C GLN A 75 -8.81 -5.16 -6.80
N PHE A 76 -9.49 -4.73 -5.74
CA PHE A 76 -10.96 -4.79 -5.66
C PHE A 76 -11.60 -3.92 -6.74
N LEU A 77 -11.09 -2.71 -6.96
CA LEU A 77 -11.56 -1.86 -8.05
C LEU A 77 -11.38 -2.55 -9.40
N ARG A 78 -10.23 -3.20 -9.63
CA ARG A 78 -9.97 -3.95 -10.87
C ARG A 78 -10.87 -5.16 -11.05
N LEU A 79 -11.15 -5.90 -9.98
CA LEU A 79 -12.10 -7.01 -10.03
C LEU A 79 -13.49 -6.51 -10.43
N GLY A 80 -13.93 -5.37 -9.89
CA GLY A 80 -15.25 -4.79 -10.16
C GLY A 80 -15.40 -4.07 -11.51
N VAL A 81 -14.34 -3.90 -12.30
CA VAL A 81 -14.42 -3.29 -13.64
C VAL A 81 -14.70 -4.38 -14.68
N VAL A 82 -15.81 -4.23 -15.41
CA VAL A 82 -16.13 -5.08 -16.58
C VAL A 82 -15.09 -4.81 -17.66
N VAL A 83 -14.53 -5.88 -18.24
CA VAL A 83 -13.49 -5.90 -19.29
C VAL A 83 -13.77 -4.84 -20.36
N GLY A 84 -13.10 -3.68 -20.27
CA GLY A 84 -13.35 -2.57 -21.18
C GLY A 84 -12.72 -1.25 -20.75
N GLY A 85 -11.39 -1.16 -20.74
CA GLY A 85 -10.72 0.13 -20.93
C GLY A 85 -9.89 0.67 -19.76
N ASP A 86 -8.72 0.07 -19.56
CA ASP A 86 -7.49 0.87 -19.42
C ASP A 86 -6.40 0.13 -20.23
N PRO A 87 -5.96 0.65 -21.39
CA PRO A 87 -4.95 0.00 -22.21
C PRO A 87 -3.56 0.01 -21.53
N ASN A 88 -3.36 0.79 -20.47
CA ASN A 88 -2.10 0.83 -19.74
C ASN A 88 -2.33 0.98 -18.22
N PRO A 89 -2.86 -0.06 -17.55
CA PRO A 89 -3.18 0.01 -16.13
C PRO A 89 -1.91 0.34 -15.35
N ARG A 90 -1.95 1.35 -14.49
CA ARG A 90 -0.82 1.74 -13.62
C ARG A 90 -0.22 0.49 -12.97
N ARG A 91 1.04 0.20 -13.31
CA ARG A 91 1.74 -1.01 -12.86
C ARG A 91 2.36 -0.87 -11.49
N ILE A 92 2.62 0.37 -11.10
CA ILE A 92 3.25 0.77 -9.84
C ILE A 92 2.44 1.91 -9.23
N LYS A 93 2.36 1.93 -7.89
CA LYS A 93 1.85 3.07 -7.12
C LYS A 93 2.95 3.56 -6.19
N CYS A 94 3.28 4.84 -6.26
CA CYS A 94 4.07 5.51 -5.23
C CYS A 94 3.13 6.21 -4.24
N GLN A 95 3.40 6.08 -2.95
CA GLN A 95 2.61 6.71 -1.89
C GLN A 95 3.52 7.15 -0.74
N ASP A 96 3.23 8.30 -0.17
CA ASP A 96 3.90 8.74 1.06
C ASP A 96 3.30 8.01 2.25
N LEU A 97 4.16 7.53 3.13
CA LEU A 97 3.79 6.91 4.40
C LEU A 97 3.99 7.93 5.51
N GLU A 98 3.09 7.91 6.49
CA GLU A 98 3.30 8.62 7.74
C GLU A 98 4.60 8.16 8.41
N ASN A 99 5.33 9.10 8.99
CA ASN A 99 6.69 8.85 9.46
C ASN A 99 6.71 7.80 10.57
N ALA A 100 7.47 6.72 10.36
CA ALA A 100 7.73 5.72 11.41
C ALA A 100 8.75 6.20 12.46
N PHE A 101 9.41 7.34 12.21
CA PHE A 101 10.45 7.90 13.06
C PHE A 101 10.11 9.34 13.42
N THR A 102 10.50 9.79 14.61
CA THR A 102 10.22 11.12 15.17
C THR A 102 11.07 12.25 14.57
N ASN A 103 12.04 11.93 13.70
CA ASN A 103 12.96 12.89 13.07
C ASN A 103 12.44 13.38 11.72
N ASN A 104 13.16 14.31 11.06
CA ASN A 104 12.95 14.74 9.67
C ASN A 104 13.25 13.60 8.67
N ILE A 105 12.54 12.47 8.79
CA ILE A 105 12.65 11.31 7.92
C ILE A 105 11.35 11.17 7.15
N LYS A 106 11.31 11.52 5.86
CA LYS A 106 10.15 11.19 5.01
C LYS A 106 10.26 9.76 4.52
N THR A 107 9.18 8.99 4.64
CA THR A 107 9.13 7.61 4.15
C THR A 107 8.16 7.50 2.97
N GLY A 108 8.67 7.12 1.81
CA GLY A 108 7.85 6.78 0.65
C GLY A 108 7.73 5.28 0.48
N CYS A 109 6.67 4.82 -0.17
CA CYS A 109 6.52 3.44 -0.56
C CYS A 109 6.20 3.26 -2.04
N ILE A 110 6.73 2.18 -2.61
CA ILE A 110 6.51 1.75 -3.98
C ILE A 110 5.79 0.42 -3.95
N ILE A 111 4.56 0.39 -4.45
CA ILE A 111 3.68 -0.79 -4.41
C ILE A 111 3.61 -1.38 -5.80
N ASN A 112 3.97 -2.66 -5.93
CA ASN A 112 3.76 -3.41 -7.16
C ASN A 112 2.27 -3.74 -7.35
N LEU A 113 1.65 -3.26 -8.42
CA LEU A 113 0.24 -3.53 -8.71
C LEU A 113 0.00 -4.68 -9.69
N THR A 114 0.93 -4.92 -10.63
CA THR A 114 0.72 -5.89 -11.72
C THR A 114 1.96 -6.63 -12.20
N HIS A 115 3.18 -6.21 -11.82
CA HIS A 115 4.38 -6.89 -12.29
C HIS A 115 4.44 -8.32 -11.76
N THR A 116 4.75 -9.23 -12.67
CA THR A 116 5.10 -10.62 -12.38
C THR A 116 6.61 -10.79 -12.31
N ASP A 117 7.35 -10.06 -13.16
CA ASP A 117 8.81 -10.05 -13.16
C ASP A 117 9.38 -8.98 -12.20
N PRO A 118 10.24 -9.38 -11.24
CA PRO A 118 10.89 -8.44 -10.32
C PRO A 118 11.78 -7.42 -11.03
N SER A 119 12.52 -7.82 -12.07
CA SER A 119 13.46 -6.93 -12.75
C SER A 119 12.72 -5.77 -13.42
N ALA A 120 11.65 -6.09 -14.17
CA ALA A 120 10.76 -5.11 -14.78
C ALA A 120 10.12 -4.17 -13.76
N PHE A 121 9.76 -4.67 -12.57
CA PHE A 121 9.22 -3.82 -11.51
C PHE A 121 10.25 -2.81 -10.99
N PHE A 122 11.48 -3.25 -10.73
CA PHE A 122 12.51 -2.35 -10.24
C PHE A 122 12.87 -1.28 -11.28
N GLU A 123 12.97 -1.65 -12.56
CA GLU A 123 13.25 -0.66 -13.60
C GLU A 123 12.13 0.35 -13.81
N ASP A 124 10.87 -0.10 -13.85
CA ASP A 124 9.73 0.82 -13.92
C ASP A 124 9.66 1.71 -12.67
N SER A 125 10.07 1.21 -11.49
CA SER A 125 10.08 2.00 -10.25
C SER A 125 11.21 3.02 -10.17
N ARG A 126 12.33 2.78 -10.89
CA ARG A 126 13.57 3.54 -10.74
C ARG A 126 13.38 5.02 -10.99
N GLY A 127 12.73 5.36 -12.11
CA GLY A 127 12.48 6.75 -12.49
C GLY A 127 11.62 7.48 -11.45
N ILE A 128 10.53 6.83 -11.01
CA ILE A 128 9.59 7.38 -10.03
C ILE A 128 10.29 7.65 -8.70
N VAL A 129 11.11 6.70 -8.23
CA VAL A 129 11.84 6.85 -6.95
C VAL A 129 12.84 7.99 -7.02
N ILE A 130 13.63 8.06 -8.10
CA ILE A 130 14.64 9.11 -8.26
C ILE A 130 13.99 10.50 -8.27
N GLU A 131 12.95 10.69 -9.08
CA GLU A 131 12.23 11.96 -9.19
C GLU A 131 11.63 12.39 -7.84
N LYS A 132 10.99 11.45 -7.14
CA LYS A 132 10.37 11.70 -5.83
C LYS A 132 11.41 12.09 -4.78
N VAL A 133 12.51 11.35 -4.69
CA VAL A 133 13.60 11.62 -3.74
C VAL A 133 14.23 12.98 -4.02
N ASP A 134 14.55 13.28 -5.28
CA ASP A 134 15.15 14.56 -5.67
C ASP A 134 14.23 15.74 -5.32
N THR A 135 12.93 15.61 -5.62
CA THR A 135 11.93 16.62 -5.24
C THR A 135 11.92 16.86 -3.72
N MET A 136 11.88 15.80 -2.92
CA MET A 136 11.86 15.92 -1.45
C MET A 136 13.13 16.56 -0.88
N LEU A 137 14.30 16.22 -1.42
CA LEU A 137 15.59 16.74 -0.95
C LEU A 137 15.77 18.22 -1.30
N ARG A 138 15.18 18.71 -2.40
CA ARG A 138 15.21 20.13 -2.76
C ARG A 138 14.35 21.00 -1.85
N GLU A 139 13.24 20.45 -1.34
CA GLU A 139 12.27 21.21 -0.53
C GLU A 139 12.71 21.39 0.92
N VAL A 140 13.47 20.44 1.49
CA VAL A 140 13.76 20.43 2.94
C VAL A 140 15.23 20.12 3.19
N ALA A 141 15.96 21.12 3.71
CA ALA A 141 17.36 20.95 4.11
C ALA A 141 17.50 19.96 5.29
N GLY A 142 18.49 19.06 5.21
CA GLY A 142 18.74 18.06 6.25
C GLY A 142 17.70 16.93 6.33
N LEU A 143 16.85 16.79 5.30
CA LEU A 143 15.89 15.70 5.21
C LEU A 143 16.60 14.37 4.94
N LYS A 144 16.23 13.34 5.71
CA LYS A 144 16.55 11.95 5.36
C LYS A 144 15.34 11.34 4.66
N VAL A 145 15.56 10.70 3.52
CA VAL A 145 14.49 10.03 2.79
C VAL A 145 14.67 8.51 2.92
N SER A 146 13.59 7.82 3.24
CA SER A 146 13.51 6.36 3.25
C SER A 146 12.51 5.93 2.18
N VAL A 147 12.84 4.90 1.41
CA VAL A 147 11.93 4.35 0.39
C VAL A 147 11.82 2.85 0.61
N GLU A 148 10.58 2.36 0.68
CA GLU A 148 10.29 0.95 0.87
C GLU A 148 9.54 0.38 -0.34
N TRP A 149 10.02 -0.73 -0.89
CA TRP A 149 9.34 -1.45 -1.96
C TRP A 149 8.47 -2.55 -1.38
N PHE A 150 7.17 -2.48 -1.63
CA PHE A 150 6.20 -3.50 -1.25
C PHE A 150 5.82 -4.31 -2.47
N CYS A 151 6.37 -5.51 -2.53
CA CYS A 151 6.33 -6.36 -3.70
C CYS A 151 5.59 -7.66 -3.41
N LYS A 152 4.48 -7.90 -4.13
CA LYS A 152 3.88 -9.23 -4.26
C LYS A 152 3.93 -9.62 -5.73
N PHE A 153 4.77 -10.58 -6.06
CA PHE A 153 4.87 -11.16 -7.41
C PHE A 153 3.99 -12.41 -7.48
N LYS A 154 3.25 -12.58 -8.57
CA LYS A 154 2.55 -13.83 -8.84
C LYS A 154 3.55 -14.79 -9.48
N ASN A 155 3.70 -15.99 -8.91
CA ASN A 155 4.29 -17.13 -9.62
C ASN A 155 3.22 -17.80 -10.48
#